data_AF-A0A5W6JLM4-F1
#
_entry.id   AF-A0A5W6JLM4-F1
#
_cell.length_a   1.000
_cell.length_b   1.000
_cell.length_c   1.000
_cell.angle_alpha   90.00
_cell.angle_beta   90.00
_cell.angle_gamma   90.00
#
_symmetry.space_group_name_H-M   'P 1'
#
loop_
_entity.id
_entity.type
_entity.pdbx_description
1 polymer ?
#
loop_
_entity_poly.entity_id
_entity_poly.type
_entity_poly.pdbx_seq_one_letter_code
_entity_poly.pdbx_strand_id
1 'polypeptide(L)'
;MKYSRVEQPTGTSIDHNLGYFLDPQKYVPITEFVDESAALIKLNLIHENFLSIVIENLRREGTEKFVDVDKYFMPKIKTAVALGLPVSLAKCLTEMNNIRNKYAHKIEYIITDDDVERIDYSIMSVPVDDINHASLIDSTPITSITNFGASSIAFMNDIPKDFPDNRRRICKLVAMAFCISNLGAFWLLNELHRQGKLKMGSTKMAFKSS
;
A
#
# COMPACT_ATOMS: atom_id res chain seq x y z
N MET A 1 -13.49 -11.27 5.17
CA MET A 1 -13.15 -11.84 3.85
C MET A 1 -12.28 -13.07 4.09
N LYS A 2 -12.71 -14.28 3.68
CA LYS A 2 -11.85 -15.48 3.80
C LYS A 2 -11.04 -15.60 2.52
N TYR A 3 -9.75 -15.29 2.60
CA TYR A 3 -8.81 -15.55 1.50
C TYR A 3 -8.64 -17.06 1.35
N SER A 4 -8.96 -17.58 0.16
CA SER A 4 -8.76 -18.99 -0.17
C SER A 4 -7.27 -19.29 -0.20
N ARG A 5 -6.86 -20.31 0.55
CA ARG A 5 -5.51 -20.87 0.60
C ARG A 5 -5.07 -21.25 -0.82
N VAL A 6 -4.01 -20.63 -1.32
CA VAL A 6 -3.30 -21.11 -2.52
C VAL A 6 -2.54 -22.36 -2.08
N GLU A 7 -3.07 -23.55 -2.35
CA GLU A 7 -2.32 -24.79 -2.17
C GLU A 7 -1.30 -24.95 -3.31
N GLN A 8 -0.04 -25.16 -2.94
CA GLN A 8 1.09 -25.26 -3.85
C GLN A 8 1.50 -26.72 -4.07
N PRO A 9 1.72 -27.15 -5.33
CA PRO A 9 2.71 -28.18 -5.65
C PRO A 9 4.08 -27.49 -5.82
N THR A 10 4.94 -27.71 -4.82
CA THR A 10 6.41 -27.53 -4.82
C THR A 10 7.00 -26.21 -5.38
N GLY A 11 7.29 -25.28 -4.45
CA GLY A 11 8.56 -24.55 -4.48
C GLY A 11 8.54 -23.08 -4.94
N THR A 12 7.71 -22.23 -4.33
CA THR A 12 8.07 -20.83 -3.97
C THR A 12 6.97 -20.27 -3.08
N SER A 13 7.18 -20.23 -1.76
CA SER A 13 6.25 -19.54 -0.85
C SER A 13 6.30 -18.05 -1.14
N ILE A 14 5.23 -17.47 -1.72
CA ILE A 14 4.96 -16.06 -1.47
C ILE A 14 4.77 -15.97 0.04
N ASP A 15 5.67 -15.25 0.68
CA ASP A 15 5.67 -15.08 2.12
C ASP A 15 4.27 -14.67 2.60
N HIS A 16 3.79 -15.34 3.66
CA HIS A 16 2.45 -15.18 4.24
C HIS A 16 2.13 -13.71 4.59
N ASN A 17 3.14 -12.86 4.63
CA ASN A 17 3.07 -11.46 5.02
C ASN A 17 2.32 -10.55 4.03
N LEU A 18 2.17 -10.89 2.75
CA LEU A 18 1.38 -10.05 1.82
C LEU A 18 -0.12 -9.99 2.18
N GLY A 19 -0.63 -11.05 2.81
CA GLY A 19 -2.01 -11.08 3.29
C GLY A 19 -2.31 -10.00 4.33
N TYR A 20 -1.30 -9.53 5.08
CA TYR A 20 -1.46 -8.44 6.04
C TYR A 20 -1.86 -7.13 5.36
N PHE A 21 -1.21 -6.76 4.26
CA PHE A 21 -1.43 -5.47 3.59
C PHE A 21 -2.75 -5.41 2.84
N LEU A 22 -3.27 -6.58 2.44
CA LEU A 22 -4.54 -6.74 1.76
C LEU A 22 -5.72 -6.94 2.74
N ASP A 23 -5.47 -7.11 4.03
CA ASP A 23 -6.52 -7.36 5.01
C ASP A 23 -7.06 -6.04 5.59
N PRO A 24 -8.29 -5.63 5.24
CA PRO A 24 -8.88 -4.38 5.75
C PRO A 24 -8.99 -4.39 7.28
N GLN A 25 -9.07 -5.55 7.93
CA GLN A 25 -9.12 -5.64 9.40
C GLN A 25 -7.82 -5.17 10.07
N LYS A 26 -6.72 -5.03 9.33
CA LYS A 26 -5.48 -4.44 9.85
C LYS A 26 -5.48 -2.91 9.82
N TYR A 27 -6.39 -2.31 9.05
CA TYR A 27 -6.47 -0.85 8.84
C TYR A 27 -7.64 -0.24 9.57
N VAL A 28 -8.82 -0.88 9.53
CA VAL A 28 -10.05 -0.37 10.15
C VAL A 28 -9.85 0.06 11.62
N PRO A 29 -9.16 -0.69 12.50
CA PRO A 29 -8.97 -0.25 13.89
C PRO A 29 -8.24 1.11 14.05
N ILE A 30 -7.52 1.56 13.02
CA ILE A 30 -6.79 2.85 13.04
C ILE A 30 -7.77 4.03 12.88
N THR A 31 -8.98 3.82 12.33
CA THR A 31 -10.02 4.87 12.24
C THR A 31 -10.52 5.33 13.62
N GLU A 32 -10.31 4.51 14.64
CA GLU A 32 -10.69 4.80 16.02
C GLU A 32 -9.69 5.70 16.76
N PHE A 33 -8.58 6.04 16.12
CA PHE A 33 -7.62 6.96 16.70
C PHE A 33 -8.23 8.36 16.78
N VAL A 34 -7.91 9.09 17.86
CA VAL A 34 -8.31 10.49 18.04
C VAL A 34 -7.23 11.43 17.51
N ASP A 35 -5.97 11.04 17.67
CA ASP A 35 -4.78 11.78 17.25
C ASP A 35 -4.38 11.40 15.82
N GLU A 36 -4.40 12.39 14.93
CA GLU A 36 -4.05 12.24 13.52
C GLU A 36 -2.58 11.82 13.34
N SER A 37 -1.69 12.30 14.21
CA SER A 37 -0.26 11.97 14.18
C SER A 37 0.00 10.52 14.53
N ALA A 38 -0.68 10.00 15.55
CA ALA A 38 -0.59 8.61 15.96
C ALA A 38 -1.10 7.67 14.85
N ALA A 39 -2.21 8.04 14.20
CA ALA A 39 -2.75 7.29 13.07
C ALA A 39 -1.74 7.28 11.91
N LEU A 40 -1.22 8.46 11.53
CA LEU A 40 -0.26 8.59 10.45
C LEU A 40 1.06 7.83 10.70
N ILE A 41 1.56 7.83 11.94
CA ILE A 41 2.76 7.05 12.32
C ILE A 41 2.47 5.55 12.13
N LYS A 42 1.31 5.07 12.59
CA LYS A 42 0.93 3.66 12.45
C LYS A 42 0.84 3.25 10.97
N LEU A 43 0.24 4.10 10.13
CA LEU A 43 0.13 3.87 8.69
C LEU A 43 1.50 3.86 8.00
N ASN A 44 2.39 4.80 8.33
CA ASN A 44 3.75 4.80 7.80
C ASN A 44 4.53 3.54 8.19
N LEU A 45 4.39 3.03 9.42
CA LEU A 45 5.01 1.77 9.82
C LEU A 45 4.52 0.58 9.00
N ILE A 46 3.24 0.57 8.62
CA ILE A 46 2.68 -0.45 7.72
C ILE A 46 3.37 -0.36 6.35
N HIS A 47 3.45 0.83 5.76
CA HIS A 47 4.12 1.04 4.48
C HIS A 47 5.62 0.76 4.53
N GLU A 48 6.27 1.03 5.66
CA GLU A 48 7.68 0.73 5.87
C GLU A 48 7.95 -0.78 5.89
N ASN A 49 7.07 -1.55 6.54
CA ASN A 49 7.11 -3.01 6.52
C ASN A 49 6.81 -3.57 5.13
N PHE A 50 5.86 -2.97 4.41
CA PHE A 50 5.60 -3.32 3.01
C PHE A 50 6.85 -3.15 2.14
N LEU A 51 7.56 -2.03 2.28
CA LEU A 51 8.80 -1.79 1.54
C LEU A 51 9.89 -2.82 1.88
N SER A 52 10.03 -3.23 3.15
CA SER A 52 10.95 -4.31 3.52
C SER A 52 10.63 -5.59 2.75
N ILE A 53 9.35 -5.97 2.68
CA ILE A 53 8.90 -7.18 1.98
C ILE A 53 9.14 -7.07 0.47
N VAL A 54 8.89 -5.92 -0.13
CA VAL A 54 9.22 -5.68 -1.55
C VAL A 54 10.71 -5.91 -1.79
N ILE A 55 11.58 -5.31 -0.98
CA ILE A 55 13.03 -5.42 -1.13
C ILE A 55 13.48 -6.88 -0.96
N GLU A 56 12.97 -7.57 0.06
CA GLU A 56 13.32 -8.97 0.35
C GLU A 56 12.89 -9.92 -0.76
N ASN A 57 11.73 -9.69 -1.38
CA ASN A 57 11.22 -10.55 -2.45
C ASN A 57 11.89 -10.29 -3.81
N LEU A 58 12.30 -9.04 -4.08
CA LEU A 58 12.84 -8.64 -5.38
C LEU A 58 14.36 -8.67 -5.45
N ARG A 59 15.08 -8.48 -4.34
CA ARG A 59 16.54 -8.59 -4.33
C ARG A 59 16.99 -9.97 -4.81
N ARG A 60 18.17 -10.02 -5.43
CA ARG A 60 18.80 -11.29 -5.81
C ARG A 60 19.28 -12.01 -4.56
N GLU A 61 19.28 -13.33 -4.58
CA GLU A 61 19.87 -14.12 -3.50
C GLU A 61 21.35 -13.79 -3.35
N GLY A 62 21.83 -13.65 -2.11
CA GLY A 62 23.21 -13.27 -1.80
C GLY A 62 23.43 -11.76 -1.67
N THR A 63 22.48 -10.91 -2.08
CA THR A 63 22.62 -9.45 -1.98
C THR A 63 22.57 -8.97 -0.52
N GLU A 64 21.92 -9.72 0.37
CA GLU A 64 21.81 -9.43 1.81
C GLU A 64 23.17 -9.37 2.52
N LYS A 65 24.22 -9.97 1.95
CA LYS A 65 25.59 -9.90 2.49
C LYS A 65 26.26 -8.55 2.27
N PHE A 66 25.72 -7.74 1.36
CA PHE A 66 26.31 -6.48 0.91
C PHE A 66 25.37 -5.29 1.11
N VAL A 67 24.06 -5.53 1.10
CA VAL A 67 23.03 -4.50 1.21
C VAL A 67 22.00 -4.94 2.24
N ASP A 68 22.09 -4.36 3.42
CA ASP A 68 21.06 -4.48 4.45
C ASP A 68 19.80 -3.71 4.05
N VAL A 69 18.65 -4.18 4.52
CA VAL A 69 17.41 -3.40 4.45
C VAL A 69 17.54 -2.27 5.46
N ASP A 70 17.66 -1.04 4.95
CA ASP A 70 17.82 0.16 5.78
C ASP A 70 16.65 0.30 6.78
N LYS A 71 16.89 0.91 7.94
CA LYS A 71 15.85 1.18 8.95
C LYS A 71 14.99 2.42 8.65
N TYR A 72 15.39 3.25 7.68
CA TYR A 72 14.72 4.50 7.36
C TYR A 72 13.84 4.36 6.12
N PHE A 73 12.69 5.05 6.14
CA PHE A 73 11.67 4.99 5.09
C PHE A 73 12.18 5.42 3.70
N MET A 74 12.85 6.56 3.59
CA MET A 74 13.29 7.09 2.30
C MET A 74 14.38 6.21 1.63
N PRO A 75 15.41 5.74 2.35
CA PRO A 75 16.31 4.72 1.81
C PRO A 75 15.60 3.46 1.32
N LYS A 76 14.60 2.93 2.06
CA LYS A 76 13.79 1.80 1.59
C LYS A 76 13.06 2.10 0.28
N ILE A 77 12.46 3.28 0.13
CA ILE A 77 11.85 3.68 -1.16
C ILE A 77 12.90 3.66 -2.27
N LYS A 78 14.07 4.26 -2.06
CA LYS A 78 15.12 4.32 -3.09
C LYS A 78 15.55 2.92 -3.53
N THR A 79 15.74 2.01 -2.58
CA THR A 79 16.08 0.61 -2.87
C THR A 79 14.94 -0.10 -3.60
N ALA A 80 13.69 0.07 -3.17
CA ALA A 80 12.54 -0.53 -3.83
C ALA A 80 12.37 -0.02 -5.28
N VAL A 81 12.57 1.28 -5.53
CA VAL A 81 12.56 1.87 -6.88
C VAL A 81 13.70 1.30 -7.73
N ALA A 82 14.90 1.17 -7.17
CA ALA A 82 16.03 0.53 -7.87
C ALA A 82 15.75 -0.95 -8.21
N LEU A 83 14.88 -1.61 -7.46
CA LEU A 83 14.41 -2.99 -7.69
C LEU A 83 13.16 -3.08 -8.58
N GLY A 84 12.62 -1.94 -9.06
CA GLY A 84 11.52 -1.90 -10.03
C GLY A 84 10.19 -1.36 -9.52
N LEU A 85 10.09 -0.89 -8.28
CA LEU A 85 8.87 -0.23 -7.77
C LEU A 85 8.49 0.94 -8.69
N PRO A 86 7.24 1.01 -9.20
CA PRO A 86 6.81 2.09 -10.07
C PRO A 86 6.97 3.44 -9.42
N VAL A 87 7.46 4.42 -10.18
CA VAL A 87 7.67 5.79 -9.70
C VAL A 87 6.35 6.42 -9.25
N SER A 88 5.24 6.10 -9.92
CA SER A 88 3.88 6.52 -9.55
C SER A 88 3.53 6.08 -8.12
N LEU A 89 3.76 4.80 -7.79
CA LEU A 89 3.52 4.26 -6.45
C LEU A 89 4.51 4.79 -5.40
N ALA A 90 5.78 4.97 -5.78
CA ALA A 90 6.80 5.58 -4.93
C ALA A 90 6.43 7.03 -4.54
N LYS A 91 5.78 7.79 -5.43
CA LYS A 91 5.26 9.13 -5.13
C LYS A 91 4.17 9.07 -4.07
N CYS A 92 3.20 8.16 -4.17
CA CYS A 92 2.15 8.00 -3.16
C CYS A 92 2.72 7.72 -1.77
N LEU A 93 3.68 6.79 -1.67
CA LEU A 93 4.38 6.47 -0.41
C LEU A 93 5.15 7.69 0.12
N THR A 94 5.79 8.45 -0.77
CA THR A 94 6.55 9.65 -0.40
C THR A 94 5.64 10.75 0.13
N GLU A 95 4.47 10.98 -0.47
CA GLU A 95 3.52 12.00 0.02
C GLU A 95 3.03 11.68 1.44
N MET A 96 2.73 10.42 1.73
CA MET A 96 2.34 10.01 3.09
C MET A 96 3.48 10.19 4.10
N ASN A 97 4.71 9.89 3.71
CA ASN A 97 5.89 10.11 4.55
C ASN A 97 6.23 11.61 4.71
N ASN A 98 5.93 12.45 3.73
CA ASN A 98 6.14 13.89 3.81
C ASN A 98 5.31 14.50 4.95
N ILE A 99 4.04 14.11 5.10
CA ILE A 99 3.21 14.57 6.23
C ILE A 99 3.83 14.10 7.55
N ARG A 100 4.29 12.84 7.63
CA ARG A 100 4.94 12.31 8.84
C ARG A 100 6.22 13.07 9.18
N ASN A 101 6.99 13.50 8.18
CA ASN A 101 8.20 14.29 8.39
C ASN A 101 7.89 15.72 8.84
N LYS A 102 6.77 16.32 8.39
CA LYS A 102 6.32 17.62 8.92
C LYS A 102 6.11 17.55 10.42
N TYR A 103 5.51 16.47 10.94
CA TYR A 103 5.41 16.22 12.38
C TYR A 103 6.77 16.08 13.07
N ALA A 104 7.70 15.35 12.48
CA ALA A 104 9.04 15.17 13.06
C ALA A 104 9.83 16.49 13.18
N HIS A 105 9.54 17.48 12.33
CA HIS A 105 10.21 18.78 12.34
C HIS A 105 9.42 19.89 13.05
N LYS A 106 8.10 19.73 13.20
CA LYS A 106 7.21 20.70 13.84
C LYS A 106 6.25 19.93 14.75
N ILE A 107 6.54 19.94 16.05
CA ILE A 107 5.76 19.23 17.08
C ILE A 107 4.28 19.63 17.07
N GLU A 108 3.99 20.90 16.78
CA GLU A 108 2.62 21.46 16.74
C GLU A 108 2.00 21.42 15.33
N TYR A 109 2.54 20.61 14.41
CA TYR A 109 1.95 20.48 13.09
C TYR A 109 0.52 19.90 13.16
N ILE A 110 -0.39 20.47 12.37
CA ILE A 110 -1.76 19.99 12.22
C ILE A 110 -1.92 19.54 10.77
N ILE A 111 -2.40 18.30 10.56
CA ILE A 111 -2.71 17.81 9.21
C ILE A 111 -3.85 18.64 8.63
N THR A 112 -3.65 19.13 7.41
CA THR A 112 -4.67 19.89 6.68
C THR A 112 -5.40 19.00 5.69
N ASP A 113 -6.57 19.43 5.20
CA ASP A 113 -7.24 18.72 4.11
C ASP A 113 -6.38 18.71 2.83
N ASP A 114 -5.66 19.80 2.52
CA ASP A 114 -4.71 19.85 1.41
C ASP A 114 -3.61 18.77 1.48
N ASP A 115 -3.18 18.38 2.69
CA ASP A 115 -2.22 17.29 2.83
C ASP A 115 -2.83 15.95 2.38
N VAL A 116 -4.07 15.71 2.79
CA VAL A 116 -4.81 14.49 2.52
C VAL A 116 -5.17 14.42 1.03
N GLU A 117 -5.64 15.53 0.45
CA GLU A 117 -6.00 15.63 -0.97
C GLU A 117 -4.80 15.39 -1.91
N ARG A 118 -3.59 15.82 -1.52
CA ARG A 118 -2.38 15.56 -2.30
C ARG A 118 -2.03 14.07 -2.38
N ILE A 119 -2.26 13.31 -1.32
CA ILE A 119 -2.10 11.86 -1.35
C ILE A 119 -3.15 11.23 -2.28
N ASP A 120 -4.40 11.66 -2.14
CA ASP A 120 -5.52 11.09 -2.90
C ASP A 120 -5.33 11.33 -4.41
N TYR A 121 -4.96 12.56 -4.78
CA TYR A 121 -4.58 12.92 -6.16
C TYR A 121 -3.42 12.06 -6.68
N SER A 122 -2.42 11.79 -5.83
CA SER A 122 -1.29 10.94 -6.22
C SER A 122 -1.72 9.50 -6.50
N ILE A 123 -2.63 8.95 -5.69
CA ILE A 123 -3.23 7.62 -5.90
C ILE A 123 -4.01 7.59 -7.22
N MET A 124 -4.82 8.61 -7.48
CA MET A 124 -5.63 8.69 -8.69
C MET A 124 -4.80 8.90 -9.96
N SER A 125 -3.55 9.35 -9.80
CA SER A 125 -2.60 9.55 -10.90
C SER A 125 -1.78 8.29 -11.22
N VAL A 126 -1.97 7.17 -10.50
CA VAL A 126 -1.25 5.92 -10.75
C VAL A 126 -1.79 5.25 -12.02
N PRO A 127 -0.95 5.02 -13.06
CA PRO A 127 -1.38 4.27 -14.24
C PRO A 127 -1.72 2.82 -13.89
N VAL A 128 -2.82 2.30 -14.44
CA VAL A 128 -3.20 0.88 -14.26
C VAL A 128 -2.10 -0.05 -14.76
N ASP A 129 -1.44 0.30 -15.86
CA ASP A 129 -0.37 -0.49 -16.47
C ASP A 129 0.90 -0.54 -15.60
N ASP A 130 1.16 0.47 -14.77
CA ASP A 130 2.27 0.41 -13.81
C ASP A 130 2.06 -0.72 -12.79
N ILE A 131 0.80 -0.97 -12.42
CA ILE A 131 0.40 -1.95 -11.41
C ILE A 131 0.16 -3.33 -12.03
N ASN A 132 -0.52 -3.40 -13.17
CA ASN A 132 -0.92 -4.65 -13.82
C ASN A 132 -0.11 -4.95 -15.09
N HIS A 133 1.18 -4.64 -15.08
CA HIS A 133 2.07 -4.77 -16.24
C HIS A 133 2.18 -6.19 -16.83
N ALA A 134 1.86 -7.24 -16.05
CA ALA A 134 1.81 -8.63 -16.52
C ALA A 134 0.39 -9.14 -16.76
N SER A 135 -0.64 -8.28 -16.65
CA SER A 135 -2.07 -8.62 -16.81
C SER A 135 -2.53 -9.80 -15.97
N LEU A 136 -1.89 -10.02 -14.82
CA LEU A 136 -2.15 -11.17 -13.94
C LEU A 136 -3.48 -11.03 -13.18
N ILE A 137 -3.83 -9.80 -12.84
CA ILE A 137 -4.94 -9.47 -11.94
C ILE A 137 -6.08 -8.85 -12.77
N ASP A 138 -7.33 -9.09 -12.35
CA ASP A 138 -8.47 -8.31 -12.85
C ASP A 138 -8.21 -6.81 -12.61
N SER A 139 -8.29 -5.99 -13.66
CA SER A 139 -8.01 -4.56 -13.55
C SER A 139 -9.10 -3.80 -12.79
N THR A 140 -10.26 -4.40 -12.55
CA THR A 140 -11.41 -3.78 -11.85
C THR A 140 -11.03 -3.15 -10.49
N PRO A 141 -10.42 -3.89 -9.53
CA PRO A 141 -10.00 -3.30 -8.25
C PRO A 141 -8.97 -2.18 -8.40
N ILE A 142 -8.03 -2.30 -9.34
CA ILE A 142 -7.00 -1.29 -9.59
C ILE A 142 -7.67 -0.01 -10.13
N THR A 143 -8.53 -0.18 -11.14
CA THR A 143 -9.26 0.92 -11.80
C THR A 143 -10.18 1.64 -10.80
N SER A 144 -10.83 0.91 -9.90
CA SER A 144 -11.64 1.50 -8.84
C SER A 144 -10.80 2.43 -7.94
N ILE A 145 -9.64 1.95 -7.48
CA ILE A 145 -8.73 2.75 -6.65
C ILE A 145 -8.19 3.97 -7.42
N THR A 146 -7.76 3.80 -8.66
CA THR A 146 -7.17 4.91 -9.44
C THR A 146 -8.20 5.92 -9.93
N ASN A 147 -9.48 5.55 -10.04
CA ASN A 147 -10.54 6.50 -10.43
C ASN A 147 -11.17 7.24 -9.25
N PHE A 148 -11.21 6.61 -8.07
CA PHE A 148 -11.99 7.13 -6.94
C PHE A 148 -11.16 7.36 -5.66
N GLY A 149 -9.88 6.98 -5.63
CA GLY A 149 -8.99 7.23 -4.49
C GLY A 149 -9.54 6.64 -3.19
N ALA A 150 -9.53 7.41 -2.10
CA ALA A 150 -10.08 7.02 -0.81
C ALA A 150 -11.55 6.60 -0.91
N SER A 151 -12.35 7.26 -1.76
CA SER A 151 -13.78 6.96 -1.95
C SER A 151 -14.04 5.58 -2.55
N SER A 152 -13.02 4.89 -3.08
CA SER A 152 -13.16 3.50 -3.51
C SER A 152 -13.32 2.51 -2.34
N ILE A 153 -13.08 2.94 -1.09
CA ILE A 153 -13.07 2.09 0.09
C ILE A 153 -14.42 2.13 0.80
N ALA A 154 -15.03 0.96 1.01
CA ALA A 154 -16.40 0.82 1.49
C ALA A 154 -16.71 1.63 2.76
N PHE A 155 -15.83 1.59 3.78
CA PHE A 155 -16.09 2.28 5.05
C PHE A 155 -16.10 3.82 4.92
N MET A 156 -15.57 4.38 3.83
CA MET A 156 -15.64 5.83 3.58
C MET A 156 -17.08 6.28 3.30
N ASN A 157 -17.94 5.38 2.81
CA ASN A 157 -19.35 5.67 2.56
C ASN A 157 -20.18 5.72 3.86
N ASP A 158 -19.66 5.12 4.94
CA ASP A 158 -20.35 5.01 6.22
C ASP A 158 -19.99 6.15 7.20
N ILE A 159 -19.15 7.11 6.79
CA ILE A 159 -18.72 8.22 7.65
C ILE A 159 -19.89 9.19 7.86
N PRO A 160 -20.29 9.45 9.13
CA PRO A 160 -21.34 10.42 9.43
C PRO A 160 -21.05 11.82 8.87
N LYS A 161 -22.09 12.58 8.53
CA LYS A 161 -21.94 13.96 8.02
C LYS A 161 -21.41 14.91 9.07
N ASP A 162 -21.78 14.70 10.32
CA ASP A 162 -21.35 15.43 11.52
C ASP A 162 -20.06 14.89 12.14
N PHE A 163 -19.37 13.95 11.47
CA PHE A 163 -18.13 13.40 11.97
C PHE A 163 -17.03 14.49 12.05
N PRO A 164 -16.33 14.63 13.19
CA PRO A 164 -15.32 15.67 13.38
C PRO A 164 -14.26 15.66 12.28
N ASP A 165 -13.79 16.84 11.87
CA ASP A 165 -12.89 16.98 10.72
C ASP A 165 -11.59 16.17 10.88
N ASN A 166 -10.98 16.19 12.07
CA ASN A 166 -9.79 15.37 12.37
C ASN A 166 -10.07 13.87 12.22
N ARG A 167 -11.22 13.40 12.71
CA ARG A 167 -11.62 11.99 12.59
C ARG A 167 -11.91 11.63 11.14
N ARG A 168 -12.51 12.53 10.35
CA ARG A 168 -12.71 12.35 8.91
C ARG A 168 -11.38 12.25 8.15
N ARG A 169 -10.40 13.11 8.48
CA ARG A 169 -9.05 13.03 7.91
C ARG A 169 -8.35 11.73 8.26
N ILE A 170 -8.47 11.24 9.49
CA ILE A 170 -7.94 9.91 9.87
C ILE A 170 -8.56 8.82 8.99
N CYS A 171 -9.88 8.80 8.81
CA CYS A 171 -10.52 7.81 7.92
C CYS A 171 -9.98 7.90 6.49
N LYS A 172 -9.83 9.11 5.94
CA LYS A 172 -9.22 9.30 4.61
C LYS A 172 -7.78 8.77 4.57
N LEU A 173 -6.94 9.09 5.56
CA LEU A 173 -5.57 8.59 5.64
C LEU A 173 -5.53 7.06 5.69
N VAL A 174 -6.40 6.42 6.47
CA VAL A 174 -6.51 4.96 6.56
C VAL A 174 -6.92 4.36 5.21
N ALA A 175 -7.92 4.93 4.55
CA ALA A 175 -8.38 4.48 3.23
C ALA A 175 -7.28 4.60 2.18
N MET A 176 -6.59 5.75 2.11
CA MET A 176 -5.49 5.99 1.18
C MET A 176 -4.30 5.06 1.44
N ALA A 177 -3.94 4.83 2.71
CA ALA A 177 -2.89 3.88 3.06
C ALA A 177 -3.24 2.46 2.59
N PHE A 178 -4.51 2.06 2.76
CA PHE A 178 -5.00 0.78 2.27
C PHE A 178 -4.97 0.70 0.75
N CYS A 179 -5.37 1.77 0.03
CA CYS A 179 -5.25 1.86 -1.42
C CYS A 179 -3.79 1.68 -1.89
N ILE A 180 -2.85 2.42 -1.30
CA ILE A 180 -1.41 2.33 -1.62
C ILE A 180 -0.90 0.89 -1.42
N SER A 181 -1.29 0.26 -0.31
CA SER A 181 -0.91 -1.12 -0.01
C SER A 181 -1.52 -2.14 -0.97
N ASN A 182 -2.76 -1.95 -1.42
CA ASN A 182 -3.39 -2.79 -2.44
C ASN A 182 -2.67 -2.64 -3.78
N LEU A 183 -2.46 -1.40 -4.24
CA LEU A 183 -1.72 -1.13 -5.48
C LEU A 183 -0.31 -1.75 -5.43
N GLY A 184 0.40 -1.58 -4.32
CA GLY A 184 1.73 -2.18 -4.13
C GLY A 184 1.73 -3.70 -4.12
N ALA A 185 0.77 -4.33 -3.44
CA ALA A 185 0.65 -5.78 -3.43
C ALA A 185 0.30 -6.32 -4.83
N PHE A 186 -0.63 -5.69 -5.55
CA PHE A 186 -1.00 -6.08 -6.91
C PHE A 186 0.17 -5.95 -7.88
N TRP A 187 0.93 -4.86 -7.78
CA TRP A 187 2.17 -4.69 -8.55
C TRP A 187 3.18 -5.79 -8.22
N LEU A 188 3.45 -6.04 -6.94
CA LEU A 188 4.45 -7.03 -6.54
C LEU A 188 4.07 -8.44 -7.02
N LEU A 189 2.79 -8.81 -6.98
CA LEU A 189 2.30 -10.08 -7.51
C LEU A 189 2.54 -10.20 -9.02
N ASN A 190 2.27 -9.14 -9.79
CA ASN A 190 2.59 -9.09 -11.22
C ASN A 190 4.11 -9.22 -11.45
N GLU A 191 4.92 -8.51 -10.68
CA GLU A 191 6.38 -8.50 -10.84
C GLU A 191 6.99 -9.87 -10.48
N LEU A 192 6.54 -10.51 -9.41
CA LEU A 192 6.96 -11.86 -9.04
C LEU A 192 6.55 -12.90 -10.09
N HIS A 193 5.38 -12.74 -10.70
CA HIS A 193 4.95 -13.58 -11.81
C HIS A 193 5.84 -13.37 -13.04
N ARG A 194 6.13 -12.11 -13.40
CA ARG A 194 7.01 -11.75 -14.50
C ARG A 194 8.43 -12.31 -14.33
N GLN A 195 8.93 -12.35 -13.09
CA GLN A 195 10.23 -12.96 -12.75
C GLN A 195 10.19 -14.50 -12.66
N GLY A 196 9.03 -15.14 -12.87
CA GLY A 196 8.86 -16.59 -12.75
C GLY A 196 8.94 -17.11 -11.30
N LYS A 197 8.96 -16.22 -10.30
CA LYS A 197 8.98 -16.55 -8.86
C LYS A 197 7.60 -16.94 -8.34
N LEU A 198 6.54 -16.47 -8.99
CA LEU A 198 5.16 -16.85 -8.71
C LEU A 198 4.60 -17.74 -9.83
N LYS A 199 4.38 -19.02 -9.51
CA LYS A 199 3.63 -19.96 -10.36
C LYS A 199 2.16 -19.92 -9.97
N MET A 200 1.32 -19.43 -10.88
CA MET A 200 -0.13 -19.43 -10.73
C MET A 200 -0.71 -20.59 -11.53
N GLY A 201 -1.65 -21.34 -10.94
CA GLY A 201 -2.55 -22.18 -11.74
C GLY A 201 -3.35 -21.30 -12.72
N SER A 202 -3.88 -21.88 -13.79
CA SER A 202 -4.47 -21.23 -14.97
C SER A 202 -5.70 -20.33 -14.74
N THR A 203 -5.95 -19.86 -13.52
CA THR A 203 -7.09 -19.03 -13.14
C THR A 203 -6.59 -17.64 -12.73
N LYS A 204 -7.04 -16.59 -13.45
CA LYS A 204 -6.80 -15.18 -13.05
C LYS A 204 -7.27 -14.96 -11.61
N MET A 205 -6.54 -14.17 -10.81
CA MET A 205 -6.99 -13.80 -9.47
C MET A 205 -8.22 -12.88 -9.56
N ALA A 206 -9.38 -13.43 -9.25
CA ALA A 206 -10.63 -12.68 -9.11
C ALA A 206 -10.74 -12.15 -7.68
N PHE A 207 -10.56 -10.84 -7.51
CA PHE A 207 -10.89 -10.15 -6.25
C PHE A 207 -12.36 -9.74 -6.33
N LYS A 208 -13.24 -10.41 -5.58
CA LYS A 208 -14.64 -9.98 -5.47
C LYS A 208 -14.71 -8.71 -4.64
N SER A 209 -15.18 -7.62 -5.25
CA SER A 209 -15.67 -6.46 -4.52
C SER A 209 -16.95 -6.83 -3.78
N SER A 210 -17.02 -6.48 -2.50
CA SER A 210 -18.25 -6.45 -1.69
C SER A 210 -18.87 -5.07 -1.79
#